data_AF-A0A1D2SN92-F1
#
_entry.id   AF-A0A1D2SN92-F1
#
_cell.length_a   1.000
_cell.length_b   1.000
_cell.length_c   1.000
_cell.angle_alpha   90.00
_cell.angle_beta   90.00
_cell.angle_gamma   90.00
#
_symmetry.space_group_name_H-M   'P 1'
#
loop_
_entity.id
_entity.type
_entity.pdbx_description
1 polymer ?
#
loop_
_entity_poly.entity_id
_entity_poly.type
_entity_poly.pdbx_seq_one_letter_code
_entity_poly.pdbx_strand_id
1 'polypeptide(L)'
;AAPAPVAAAPTAKPATNGAAASGDGRTFASPLARRIAKDAGVDIAAVAGTGPHGRVVKADVEAAISGGGAKVSPAAKAPAAAPAAAPAVKGMSDDQVLKLFEEGSYELIPHDNMRKTIARRLVEAKSTIPHFYLTLDCDIDALLALRAQLNAAAPTVKTEKGEVAAYKLSVNDMVIKALALALKAVPDANVSWTDQAMVKHKHADVGVAVSIPGGLITPIIRQADIKTLSAISNEMKDLAGRARTRKLKPEEYQGGTTAVSNLGMFGVKDFSAVINPPHATILAVGAGEERAVVKGGEIKIANVMSVTLSTDHRAVDGALGAELLAAFKRYIENPMGMLV
;
A
#
# COMPACT_ATOMS: atom_id res chain seq x y z
N ALA A 1 14.42 -72.60 -20.75
CA ALA A 1 13.28 -71.89 -21.36
C ALA A 1 13.69 -70.43 -21.55
N ALA A 2 14.11 -70.07 -22.77
CA ALA A 2 13.34 -69.28 -23.73
C ALA A 2 13.31 -67.77 -23.36
N PRO A 3 13.94 -66.88 -24.15
CA PRO A 3 13.81 -65.44 -23.97
C PRO A 3 12.44 -64.99 -24.51
N ALA A 4 11.73 -64.18 -23.75
CA ALA A 4 10.49 -63.51 -24.19
C ALA A 4 10.81 -62.14 -24.82
N PRO A 5 10.01 -61.67 -25.78
CA PRO A 5 10.46 -60.82 -26.88
C PRO A 5 10.39 -59.31 -26.59
N VAL A 6 11.32 -58.59 -27.22
CA VAL A 6 11.40 -57.13 -27.29
C VAL A 6 10.26 -56.60 -28.16
N ALA A 7 9.41 -55.74 -27.61
CA ALA A 7 8.39 -55.02 -28.36
C ALA A 7 9.02 -53.77 -29.01
N ALA A 8 8.92 -53.71 -30.34
CA ALA A 8 9.45 -52.65 -31.19
C ALA A 8 8.65 -51.35 -31.07
N ALA A 9 9.37 -50.22 -30.98
CA ALA A 9 8.84 -48.87 -31.10
C ALA A 9 8.39 -48.59 -32.54
N PRO A 10 7.21 -47.99 -32.78
CA PRO A 10 6.80 -47.59 -34.12
C PRO A 10 7.55 -46.33 -34.56
N THR A 11 8.14 -46.46 -35.73
CA THR A 11 8.89 -45.48 -36.51
C THR A 11 8.08 -44.23 -36.86
N ALA A 12 8.67 -43.06 -36.60
CA ALA A 12 8.21 -41.79 -37.17
C ALA A 12 8.43 -41.77 -38.69
N LYS A 13 7.37 -41.46 -39.44
CA LYS A 13 7.42 -41.10 -40.87
C LYS A 13 6.94 -39.64 -41.04
N PRO A 14 7.32 -38.96 -42.14
CA PRO A 14 7.94 -37.65 -42.08
C PRO A 14 6.92 -36.53 -42.21
N ALA A 15 7.26 -35.38 -41.63
CA ALA A 15 6.58 -34.12 -41.87
C ALA A 15 6.57 -33.80 -43.37
N THR A 16 5.37 -33.72 -43.95
CA THR A 16 5.18 -33.01 -45.22
C THR A 16 4.85 -31.56 -44.87
N ASN A 17 5.82 -30.69 -45.14
CA ASN A 17 5.66 -29.24 -45.16
C ASN A 17 4.51 -28.85 -46.11
N GLY A 18 3.38 -28.45 -45.52
CA GLY A 18 2.37 -27.64 -46.21
C GLY A 18 2.88 -26.21 -46.30
N ALA A 19 3.23 -25.80 -47.52
CA ALA A 19 3.90 -24.58 -47.86
C ALA A 19 3.17 -23.30 -47.42
N ALA A 20 3.99 -22.30 -47.16
CA ALA A 20 3.67 -20.91 -46.90
C ALA A 20 2.52 -20.35 -47.77
N ALA A 21 1.52 -19.78 -47.11
CA ALA A 21 0.73 -18.70 -47.69
C ALA A 21 1.48 -17.39 -47.43
N SER A 22 2.34 -17.02 -48.37
CA SER A 22 2.85 -15.65 -48.49
C SER A 22 2.00 -14.90 -49.51
N GLY A 23 1.46 -13.75 -49.09
CA GLY A 23 1.13 -12.65 -49.99
C GLY A 23 -0.35 -12.44 -50.30
N ASP A 24 -0.91 -11.40 -49.67
CA ASP A 24 -2.15 -10.68 -50.03
C ASP A 24 -3.44 -11.53 -50.01
N GLY A 25 -4.46 -11.12 -49.25
CA GLY A 25 -5.70 -11.87 -48.99
C GLY A 25 -6.65 -12.02 -50.19
N ARG A 26 -6.13 -12.27 -51.39
CA ARG A 26 -6.87 -12.39 -52.65
C ARG A 26 -6.96 -13.85 -53.07
N THR A 27 -8.10 -14.47 -52.81
CA THR A 27 -8.43 -15.80 -53.35
C THR A 27 -8.48 -15.73 -54.88
N PHE A 28 -7.71 -16.57 -55.58
CA PHE A 28 -7.75 -16.66 -57.04
C PHE A 28 -8.90 -17.59 -57.47
N ALA A 29 -9.89 -17.04 -58.17
CA ALA A 29 -11.06 -17.76 -58.63
C ALA A 29 -11.45 -17.36 -60.05
N SER A 30 -11.94 -18.32 -60.83
CA SER A 30 -12.49 -18.03 -62.17
C SER A 30 -13.73 -17.11 -62.08
N PRO A 31 -14.01 -16.25 -63.08
CA PRO A 31 -15.17 -15.37 -63.06
C PRO A 31 -16.50 -16.11 -62.89
N LEU A 32 -16.60 -17.33 -63.44
CA LEU A 32 -17.77 -18.18 -63.33
C LEU A 32 -17.93 -18.74 -61.89
N ALA A 33 -16.84 -19.17 -61.25
CA ALA A 33 -16.86 -19.64 -59.86
C ALA A 33 -17.25 -18.52 -58.88
N ARG A 34 -16.75 -17.28 -59.07
CA ARG A 34 -17.15 -16.11 -58.27
C ARG A 34 -18.64 -15.82 -58.36
N ARG A 35 -19.23 -15.93 -59.56
CA ARG A 35 -20.66 -15.69 -59.76
C ARG A 35 -21.50 -16.73 -59.03
N ILE A 36 -21.18 -18.01 -59.21
CA ILE A 36 -21.89 -19.13 -58.57
C ILE A 36 -21.79 -19.06 -57.04
N ALA A 37 -20.60 -18.76 -56.49
CA ALA A 37 -20.40 -18.62 -55.05
C ALA A 37 -21.23 -17.47 -54.46
N LYS A 38 -21.30 -16.33 -55.15
CA LYS A 38 -22.12 -15.18 -54.75
C LYS A 38 -23.61 -15.52 -54.77
N ASP A 39 -24.09 -16.17 -55.82
CA ASP A 39 -25.51 -16.53 -55.96
C ASP A 39 -25.94 -17.58 -54.93
N ALA A 40 -25.04 -18.47 -54.52
CA ALA A 40 -25.28 -19.50 -53.51
C ALA A 40 -24.96 -19.08 -52.06
N GLY A 41 -24.47 -17.84 -51.85
CA GLY A 41 -24.12 -17.34 -50.51
C GLY A 41 -22.92 -18.05 -49.86
N VAL A 42 -22.01 -18.61 -50.66
CA VAL A 42 -20.80 -19.31 -50.21
C VAL A 42 -19.62 -18.34 -50.23
N ASP A 43 -18.85 -18.31 -49.14
CA ASP A 43 -17.60 -17.55 -49.11
C ASP A 43 -16.53 -18.26 -49.94
N ILE A 44 -16.17 -17.66 -51.08
CA ILE A 44 -15.18 -18.21 -51.99
C ILE A 44 -13.79 -18.30 -51.37
N ALA A 45 -13.49 -17.50 -50.34
CA ALA A 45 -12.23 -17.59 -49.60
C ALA A 45 -12.12 -18.86 -48.75
N ALA A 46 -13.24 -19.49 -48.42
CA ALA A 46 -13.30 -20.73 -47.67
C ALA A 46 -13.32 -21.99 -48.57
N VAL A 47 -13.34 -21.82 -49.91
CA VAL A 47 -13.35 -22.92 -50.87
C VAL A 47 -11.93 -23.23 -51.35
N ALA A 48 -11.49 -24.47 -51.15
CA ALA A 48 -10.20 -24.95 -51.65
C ALA A 48 -10.27 -25.13 -53.18
N GLY A 49 -9.41 -24.42 -53.91
CA GLY A 49 -9.38 -24.46 -55.37
C GLY A 49 -8.53 -25.60 -55.92
N THR A 50 -9.07 -26.37 -56.88
CA THR A 50 -8.38 -27.50 -57.52
C THR A 50 -7.80 -27.17 -58.90
N GLY A 51 -8.00 -25.94 -59.41
CA GLY A 51 -7.50 -25.49 -60.70
C GLY A 51 -6.01 -25.12 -60.74
N PRO A 52 -5.45 -24.82 -61.93
CA PRO A 52 -4.05 -24.44 -62.09
C PRO A 52 -3.67 -23.26 -61.20
N HIS A 53 -2.55 -23.38 -60.48
CA HIS A 53 -2.09 -22.44 -59.45
C HIS A 53 -3.03 -22.26 -58.24
N GLY A 54 -3.82 -23.28 -57.88
CA GLY A 54 -4.72 -23.24 -56.72
C GLY A 54 -5.99 -22.42 -56.96
N ARG A 55 -6.37 -22.23 -58.24
CA ARG A 55 -7.54 -21.43 -58.62
C ARG A 55 -8.84 -22.17 -58.31
N VAL A 56 -9.80 -21.50 -57.70
CA VAL A 56 -11.17 -22.02 -57.50
C VAL A 56 -11.91 -22.05 -58.85
N VAL A 57 -12.30 -23.26 -59.25
CA VAL A 57 -13.11 -23.51 -60.47
C VAL A 57 -14.55 -23.83 -60.11
N LYS A 58 -15.43 -23.85 -61.13
CA LYS A 58 -16.87 -24.10 -60.97
C LYS A 58 -17.16 -25.35 -60.12
N ALA A 59 -16.46 -26.45 -60.40
CA ALA A 59 -16.65 -27.72 -59.73
C ALA A 59 -16.38 -27.63 -58.21
N ASP A 60 -15.41 -26.82 -57.77
CA ASP A 60 -15.07 -26.66 -56.34
C ASP A 60 -16.19 -25.96 -55.58
N VAL A 61 -16.82 -24.96 -56.22
CA VAL A 61 -17.94 -24.22 -55.63
C VAL A 61 -19.20 -25.08 -55.60
N GLU A 62 -19.47 -25.84 -56.66
CA GLU A 62 -20.61 -26.76 -56.68
C GLU A 62 -20.44 -27.90 -55.67
N ALA A 63 -19.22 -28.40 -55.48
CA ALA A 63 -18.89 -29.37 -54.43
C ALA A 63 -19.07 -28.78 -53.01
N ALA A 64 -18.70 -27.51 -52.80
CA ALA A 64 -18.93 -26.83 -51.52
C ALA A 64 -20.43 -26.63 -51.22
N ILE A 65 -21.21 -26.27 -52.25
CA ILE A 65 -22.68 -26.12 -52.16
C ILE A 65 -23.35 -27.45 -51.85
N SER A 66 -22.95 -28.53 -52.53
CA SER A 66 -23.56 -29.87 -52.36
C SER A 66 -23.09 -30.60 -51.10
N GLY A 67 -21.88 -30.30 -50.60
CA GLY A 67 -21.34 -30.85 -49.37
C GLY A 67 -21.83 -30.19 -48.08
N GLY A 68 -22.73 -29.20 -48.14
CA GLY A 68 -23.29 -28.53 -46.96
C GLY A 68 -22.27 -27.72 -46.12
N GLY A 69 -21.09 -27.46 -46.67
CA GLY A 69 -19.98 -26.80 -45.98
C GLY A 69 -19.91 -25.31 -46.29
N ALA A 70 -19.89 -24.49 -45.23
CA ALA A 70 -19.69 -23.04 -45.21
C ALA A 70 -20.91 -22.17 -45.59
N LYS A 71 -22.00 -22.29 -44.82
CA LYS A 71 -22.83 -21.12 -44.48
C LYS A 71 -22.10 -20.28 -43.43
N VAL A 72 -22.13 -18.96 -43.60
CA VAL A 72 -21.50 -17.94 -42.75
C VAL A 72 -21.85 -18.15 -41.27
N SER A 73 -20.87 -18.51 -40.44
CA SER A 73 -20.98 -18.48 -38.98
C SER A 73 -20.78 -17.06 -38.44
N PRO A 74 -21.49 -16.62 -37.40
CA PRO A 74 -21.33 -15.28 -36.84
C PRO A 74 -19.96 -15.11 -36.19
N ALA A 75 -19.39 -13.92 -36.41
CA ALA A 75 -18.21 -13.31 -35.80
C ALA A 75 -17.55 -14.03 -34.62
N ALA A 76 -16.23 -14.25 -34.77
CA ALA A 76 -15.31 -14.64 -33.73
C ALA A 76 -15.47 -13.78 -32.46
N LYS A 77 -15.72 -14.45 -31.33
CA LYS A 77 -15.60 -13.87 -29.99
C LYS A 77 -14.21 -13.27 -29.82
N ALA A 78 -14.17 -11.99 -29.46
CA ALA A 78 -12.99 -11.33 -28.92
C ALA A 78 -12.41 -12.14 -27.73
N PRO A 79 -11.11 -12.00 -27.40
CA PRO A 79 -10.49 -12.71 -26.29
C PRO A 79 -11.30 -12.48 -25.01
N ALA A 80 -11.61 -13.57 -24.31
CA ALA A 80 -12.36 -13.56 -23.07
C ALA A 80 -11.77 -12.50 -22.13
N ALA A 81 -12.63 -11.56 -21.71
CA ALA A 81 -12.34 -10.67 -20.61
C ALA A 81 -11.82 -11.49 -19.43
N ALA A 82 -10.74 -11.01 -18.82
CA ALA A 82 -10.21 -11.54 -17.57
C ALA A 82 -11.37 -11.79 -16.57
N PRO A 83 -11.31 -12.84 -15.74
CA PRO A 83 -12.36 -13.13 -14.79
C PRO A 83 -12.67 -11.86 -13.99
N ALA A 84 -13.93 -11.41 -14.07
CA ALA A 84 -14.40 -10.30 -13.26
C ALA A 84 -14.06 -10.62 -11.80
N ALA A 85 -13.32 -9.71 -11.15
CA ALA A 85 -13.02 -9.81 -9.73
C ALA A 85 -14.31 -10.14 -8.98
N ALA A 86 -14.26 -11.15 -8.10
CA ALA A 86 -15.40 -11.53 -7.27
C ALA A 86 -15.99 -10.26 -6.60
N PRO A 87 -17.33 -10.11 -6.55
CA PRO A 87 -17.94 -8.95 -5.92
C PRO A 87 -17.43 -8.86 -4.48
N ALA A 88 -16.78 -7.76 -4.14
CA ALA A 88 -16.39 -7.47 -2.77
C ALA A 88 -17.63 -7.63 -1.87
N VAL A 89 -17.51 -8.39 -0.80
CA VAL A 89 -18.60 -8.61 0.17
C VAL A 89 -18.97 -7.23 0.72
N LYS A 90 -20.07 -6.65 0.24
CA LYS A 90 -20.63 -5.42 0.81
C LYS A 90 -21.19 -5.78 2.19
N GLY A 91 -20.82 -4.98 3.20
CA GLY A 91 -21.42 -5.08 4.52
C GLY A 91 -22.94 -4.87 4.49
N MET A 92 -23.59 -5.15 5.62
CA MET A 92 -25.03 -4.92 5.79
C MET A 92 -25.39 -3.45 5.52
N SER A 93 -26.57 -3.21 4.94
CA SER A 93 -27.09 -1.84 4.81
C SER A 93 -27.53 -1.29 6.18
N ASP A 94 -27.65 0.03 6.29
CA ASP A 94 -28.10 0.71 7.51
C ASP A 94 -29.43 0.12 8.02
N ASP A 95 -30.44 -0.05 7.14
CA ASP A 95 -31.73 -0.66 7.49
C ASP A 95 -31.60 -2.10 8.01
N GLN A 96 -30.65 -2.87 7.46
CA GLN A 96 -30.39 -4.23 7.93
C GLN A 96 -29.74 -4.22 9.32
N VAL A 97 -28.83 -3.28 9.59
CA VAL A 97 -28.18 -3.12 10.90
C VAL A 97 -29.18 -2.65 11.95
N LEU A 98 -30.02 -1.66 11.64
CA LEU A 98 -30.99 -1.10 12.60
C LEU A 98 -32.05 -2.13 13.00
N LYS A 99 -32.46 -3.02 12.09
CA LYS A 99 -33.39 -4.13 12.41
C LYS A 99 -32.85 -5.15 13.42
N LEU A 100 -31.55 -5.11 13.75
CA LEU A 100 -30.95 -5.98 14.77
C LEU A 100 -31.11 -5.44 16.20
N PHE A 101 -31.58 -4.20 16.37
CA PHE A 101 -31.74 -3.56 17.68
C PHE A 101 -33.21 -3.23 17.94
N GLU A 102 -33.63 -3.31 19.19
CA GLU A 102 -35.00 -2.96 19.58
C GLU A 102 -35.25 -1.46 19.35
N GLU A 103 -36.41 -1.13 18.77
CA GLU A 103 -36.77 0.26 18.51
C GLU A 103 -36.86 1.05 19.83
N GLY A 104 -36.20 2.21 19.89
CA GLY A 104 -36.12 3.02 21.10
C GLY A 104 -35.00 2.63 22.08
N SER A 105 -34.26 1.54 21.84
CA SER A 105 -33.12 1.14 22.69
C SER A 105 -31.81 1.87 22.35
N TYR A 106 -31.83 2.80 21.39
CA TYR A 106 -30.64 3.47 20.88
C TYR A 106 -30.90 4.93 20.49
N GLU A 107 -29.84 5.75 20.54
CA GLU A 107 -29.83 7.12 20.02
C GLU A 107 -29.01 7.17 18.73
N LEU A 108 -29.58 7.79 17.69
CA LEU A 108 -28.86 8.03 16.45
C LEU A 108 -28.07 9.33 16.54
N ILE A 109 -26.75 9.23 16.54
CA ILE A 109 -25.84 10.38 16.45
C ILE A 109 -25.37 10.53 15.00
N PRO A 110 -25.82 11.56 14.25
CA PRO A 110 -25.45 11.71 12.85
C PRO A 110 -23.95 11.91 12.65
N HIS A 111 -23.40 11.33 11.60
CA HIS A 111 -22.00 11.55 11.24
C HIS A 111 -21.81 12.92 10.58
N ASP A 112 -20.86 13.70 11.08
CA ASP A 112 -20.38 14.89 10.39
C ASP A 112 -19.51 14.53 9.16
N ASN A 113 -19.24 15.52 8.29
CA ASN A 113 -18.45 15.31 7.08
C ASN A 113 -17.00 14.87 7.36
N MET A 114 -16.45 15.28 8.51
CA MET A 114 -15.10 14.92 8.93
C MET A 114 -15.03 13.42 9.25
N ARG A 115 -15.95 12.92 10.08
CA ARG A 115 -16.07 11.50 10.43
C ARG A 115 -16.31 10.64 9.20
N LYS A 116 -17.20 11.04 8.29
CA LYS A 116 -17.45 10.33 7.03
C LYS A 116 -16.18 10.23 6.17
N THR A 117 -15.38 11.31 6.13
CA THR A 117 -14.13 11.34 5.36
C THR A 117 -13.05 10.46 5.99
N ILE A 118 -12.90 10.52 7.32
CA ILE A 118 -11.96 9.67 8.06
C ILE A 118 -12.33 8.19 7.86
N ALA A 119 -13.62 7.83 8.02
CA ALA A 119 -14.09 6.47 7.84
C ALA A 119 -13.78 5.93 6.44
N ARG A 120 -14.08 6.72 5.39
CA ARG A 120 -13.76 6.35 3.99
C ARG A 120 -12.26 6.12 3.81
N ARG A 121 -11.40 7.01 4.30
CA ARG A 121 -9.94 6.90 4.18
C ARG A 121 -9.38 5.69 4.94
N LEU A 122 -9.90 5.40 6.14
CA LEU A 122 -9.46 4.24 6.92
C LEU A 122 -9.82 2.92 6.22
N VAL A 123 -11.04 2.81 5.67
CA VAL A 123 -11.46 1.65 4.90
C VAL A 123 -10.62 1.50 3.63
N GLU A 124 -10.40 2.58 2.89
CA GLU A 124 -9.54 2.60 1.71
C GLU A 124 -8.12 2.13 2.05
N ALA A 125 -7.49 2.70 3.08
CA ALA A 125 -6.15 2.31 3.51
C ALA A 125 -6.08 0.84 3.91
N LYS A 126 -7.04 0.35 4.70
CA LYS A 126 -7.00 -1.02 5.22
C LYS A 126 -7.34 -2.09 4.19
N SER A 127 -8.10 -1.73 3.16
CA SER A 127 -8.46 -2.65 2.08
C SER A 127 -7.44 -2.68 0.94
N THR A 128 -6.69 -1.59 0.74
CA THR A 128 -5.77 -1.46 -0.41
C THR A 128 -4.29 -1.60 -0.04
N ILE A 129 -3.90 -1.21 1.18
CA ILE A 129 -2.51 -1.31 1.64
C ILE A 129 -2.33 -2.66 2.36
N PRO A 130 -1.44 -3.55 1.86
CA PRO A 130 -1.08 -4.76 2.57
C PRO A 130 -0.22 -4.40 3.79
N HIS A 131 -0.87 -4.17 4.93
CA HIS A 131 -0.19 -3.78 6.15
C HIS A 131 0.62 -4.94 6.72
N PHE A 132 1.85 -4.63 7.12
CA PHE A 132 2.72 -5.50 7.88
C PHE A 132 3.14 -4.81 9.17
N TYR A 133 3.33 -5.58 10.24
CA TYR A 133 3.56 -5.03 11.58
C TYR A 133 4.84 -5.62 12.17
N LEU A 134 5.69 -4.75 12.68
CA LEU A 134 6.91 -5.09 13.38
C LEU A 134 6.90 -4.41 14.74
N THR A 135 7.21 -5.15 15.79
CA THR A 135 7.23 -4.62 17.16
C THR A 135 8.61 -4.82 17.76
N LEU A 136 9.09 -3.80 18.48
CA LEU A 136 10.26 -3.93 19.35
C LEU A 136 10.06 -3.18 20.66
N ASP A 137 10.86 -3.56 21.64
CA ASP A 137 11.00 -2.85 22.91
C ASP A 137 12.24 -1.96 22.88
N CYS A 138 12.11 -0.71 23.33
CA CYS A 138 13.21 0.23 23.55
C CYS A 138 13.41 0.47 25.04
N ASP A 139 14.64 0.42 25.50
CA ASP A 139 15.03 1.03 26.77
C ASP A 139 15.01 2.57 26.62
N ILE A 140 14.33 3.27 27.51
CA ILE A 140 14.20 4.74 27.44
C ILE A 140 14.85 5.45 28.62
N ASP A 141 15.61 4.77 29.48
CA ASP A 141 16.23 5.39 30.66
C ASP A 141 17.15 6.56 30.26
N ALA A 142 18.02 6.35 29.27
CA ALA A 142 18.92 7.38 28.74
C ALA A 142 18.15 8.53 28.08
N LEU A 143 17.05 8.22 27.38
CA LEU A 143 16.15 9.19 26.75
C LEU A 143 15.52 10.11 27.79
N LEU A 144 14.97 9.53 28.85
CA LEU A 144 14.33 10.25 29.95
C LEU A 144 15.33 11.15 30.69
N ALA A 145 16.55 10.64 30.95
CA ALA A 145 17.62 11.39 31.58
C ALA A 145 18.05 12.60 30.72
N LEU A 146 18.32 12.40 29.42
CA LEU A 146 18.71 13.50 28.53
C LEU A 146 17.60 14.54 28.41
N ARG A 147 16.33 14.10 28.30
CA ARG A 147 15.18 15.01 28.25
C ARG A 147 15.11 15.90 29.48
N ALA A 148 15.34 15.33 30.68
CA ALA A 148 15.35 16.08 31.93
C ALA A 148 16.47 17.13 31.94
N GLN A 149 17.68 16.75 31.52
CA GLN A 149 18.83 17.67 31.43
C GLN A 149 18.57 18.82 30.44
N LEU A 150 18.07 18.52 29.24
CA LEU A 150 17.77 19.53 28.22
C LEU A 150 16.66 20.49 28.69
N ASN A 151 15.62 19.98 29.35
CA ASN A 151 14.57 20.83 29.90
C ASN A 151 15.05 21.71 31.06
N ALA A 152 15.96 21.21 31.90
CA ALA A 152 16.57 22.00 32.97
C ALA A 152 17.52 23.09 32.42
N ALA A 153 18.21 22.82 31.31
CA ALA A 153 19.12 23.74 30.64
C ALA A 153 18.41 24.70 29.67
N ALA A 154 17.07 24.62 29.52
CA ALA A 154 16.32 25.45 28.59
C ALA A 154 16.43 26.93 28.98
N PRO A 155 16.89 27.82 28.07
CA PRO A 155 16.95 29.25 28.34
C PRO A 155 15.57 29.82 28.67
N THR A 156 15.49 30.83 29.53
CA THR A 156 14.26 31.56 29.78
C THR A 156 14.07 32.68 28.77
N VAL A 157 12.83 32.88 28.33
CA VAL A 157 12.41 33.98 27.44
C VAL A 157 11.29 34.77 28.09
N LYS A 158 11.34 36.09 27.97
CA LYS A 158 10.28 36.99 28.43
C LYS A 158 9.14 36.98 27.44
N THR A 159 7.94 36.65 27.92
CA THR A 159 6.69 36.70 27.16
C THR A 159 5.69 37.59 27.89
N GLU A 160 4.56 37.89 27.24
CA GLU A 160 3.43 38.59 27.86
C GLU A 160 2.90 37.87 29.12
N LYS A 161 3.20 36.57 29.27
CA LYS A 161 2.80 35.73 30.41
C LYS A 161 3.90 35.58 31.48
N GLY A 162 4.97 36.37 31.38
CA GLY A 162 6.15 36.31 32.26
C GLY A 162 7.33 35.56 31.65
N GLU A 163 8.30 35.22 32.50
CA GLU A 163 9.47 34.43 32.11
C GLU A 163 9.10 32.95 32.03
N VAL A 164 9.27 32.37 30.83
CA VAL A 164 8.98 30.96 30.55
C VAL A 164 10.18 30.31 29.87
N ALA A 165 10.35 29.00 30.01
CA ALA A 165 11.36 28.27 29.25
C ALA A 165 11.09 28.40 27.74
N ALA A 166 12.16 28.63 26.96
CA ALA A 166 12.10 28.79 25.50
C ALA A 166 11.51 27.57 24.77
N TYR A 167 11.60 26.39 25.39
CA TYR A 167 11.00 25.16 24.93
C TYR A 167 10.74 24.23 26.13
N LYS A 168 9.90 23.20 25.93
CA LYS A 168 9.71 22.11 26.91
C LYS A 168 9.54 20.80 26.16
N LEU A 169 10.62 20.02 26.11
CA LEU A 169 10.68 18.75 25.38
C LEU A 169 9.80 17.68 26.02
N SER A 170 8.99 17.06 25.18
CA SER A 170 8.27 15.82 25.46
C SER A 170 9.05 14.61 24.95
N VAL A 171 8.70 13.42 25.43
CA VAL A 171 9.20 12.15 24.85
C VAL A 171 8.80 12.07 23.37
N ASN A 172 7.61 12.56 23.03
CA ASN A 172 7.10 12.54 21.65
C ASN A 172 7.98 13.37 20.70
N ASP A 173 8.52 14.51 21.15
CA ASP A 173 9.41 15.35 20.33
C ASP A 173 10.71 14.60 19.97
N MET A 174 11.23 13.82 20.92
CA MET A 174 12.41 13.00 20.71
C MET A 174 12.10 11.78 19.83
N VAL A 175 10.92 11.18 19.95
CA VAL A 175 10.45 10.11 19.05
C VAL A 175 10.32 10.61 17.61
N ILE A 176 9.75 11.80 17.40
CA ILE A 176 9.64 12.42 16.08
C ILE A 176 11.04 12.61 15.47
N LYS A 177 11.98 13.17 16.24
CA LYS A 177 13.36 13.36 15.80
C LYS A 177 14.06 12.04 15.51
N ALA A 178 13.94 11.04 16.39
CA ALA A 178 14.54 9.72 16.22
C ALA A 178 14.03 9.01 14.97
N LEU A 179 12.71 9.05 14.70
CA LEU A 179 12.13 8.46 13.50
C LEU A 179 12.60 9.17 12.23
N ALA A 180 12.66 10.51 12.27
CA ALA A 180 13.16 11.28 11.14
C ALA A 180 14.62 10.97 10.81
N LEU A 181 15.49 10.88 11.83
CA LEU A 181 16.89 10.49 11.65
C LEU A 181 17.04 9.03 11.20
N ALA A 182 16.22 8.12 11.72
CA ALA A 182 16.20 6.72 11.30
C ALA A 182 15.85 6.59 9.81
N LEU A 183 14.89 7.37 9.32
CA LEU A 183 14.53 7.44 7.90
C LEU A 183 15.66 8.03 7.02
N LYS A 184 16.52 8.89 7.57
CA LYS A 184 17.73 9.35 6.84
C LYS A 184 18.81 8.28 6.81
N ALA A 185 18.94 7.49 7.87
CA ALA A 185 19.87 6.37 7.94
C ALA A 185 19.42 5.20 7.05
N VAL A 186 18.11 5.03 6.85
CA VAL A 186 17.50 3.98 6.03
C VAL A 186 16.62 4.64 4.96
N PRO A 187 17.22 5.31 3.96
CA PRO A 187 16.47 6.15 3.01
C PRO A 187 15.55 5.36 2.09
N ASP A 188 15.76 4.06 1.92
CA ASP A 188 14.85 3.18 1.15
C ASP A 188 13.50 2.99 1.87
N ALA A 189 13.44 3.19 3.18
CA ALA A 189 12.18 3.20 3.92
C ALA A 189 11.48 4.58 3.92
N ASN A 190 12.16 5.64 3.47
CA ASN A 190 11.61 7.00 3.40
C ASN A 190 10.93 7.27 2.05
N VAL A 191 9.81 6.59 1.83
CA VAL A 191 9.16 6.50 0.52
C VAL A 191 7.65 6.68 0.62
N SER A 192 7.01 6.97 -0.52
CA SER A 192 5.55 6.83 -0.71
C SER A 192 5.28 5.94 -1.91
N TRP A 193 4.26 5.09 -1.80
CA TRP A 193 3.81 4.23 -2.90
C TRP A 193 2.92 5.03 -3.87
N THR A 194 3.20 4.90 -5.16
CA THR A 194 2.27 5.28 -6.25
C THR A 194 2.16 4.12 -7.22
N ASP A 195 1.10 4.07 -8.02
CA ASP A 195 0.88 2.97 -8.96
C ASP A 195 1.97 2.84 -10.05
N GLN A 196 2.74 3.90 -10.28
CA GLN A 196 3.78 3.94 -11.32
C GLN A 196 5.20 3.85 -10.77
N ALA A 197 5.44 4.38 -9.57
CA ALA A 197 6.78 4.47 -9.00
C ALA A 197 6.79 4.62 -7.47
N MET A 198 7.91 4.24 -6.88
CA MET A 198 8.24 4.66 -5.51
C MET A 198 8.72 6.11 -5.50
N VAL A 199 8.03 6.95 -4.73
CA VAL A 199 8.48 8.33 -4.48
C VAL A 199 9.45 8.29 -3.31
N LYS A 200 10.76 8.33 -3.59
CA LYS A 200 11.81 8.37 -2.57
C LYS A 200 12.07 9.79 -2.11
N HIS A 201 11.89 10.04 -0.82
CA HIS A 201 11.91 11.39 -0.25
C HIS A 201 13.31 11.78 0.23
N LYS A 202 13.69 13.04 -0.03
CA LYS A 202 14.99 13.59 0.40
C LYS A 202 15.01 14.02 1.87
N HIS A 203 13.84 14.39 2.39
CA HIS A 203 13.64 14.81 3.77
C HIS A 203 12.61 13.90 4.45
N ALA A 204 12.67 13.83 5.77
CA ALA A 204 11.73 13.06 6.56
C ALA A 204 10.65 14.01 7.10
N ASP A 205 9.49 13.98 6.47
CA ASP A 205 8.29 14.67 6.96
C ASP A 205 7.49 13.72 7.84
N VAL A 206 7.35 14.06 9.12
CA VAL A 206 6.73 13.19 10.13
C VAL A 206 5.38 13.76 10.53
N GLY A 207 4.31 13.06 10.15
CA GLY A 207 2.96 13.31 10.65
C GLY A 207 2.84 12.91 12.13
N VAL A 208 2.01 13.62 12.89
CA VAL A 208 1.73 13.27 14.29
C VAL A 208 0.23 13.19 14.50
N ALA A 209 -0.25 12.01 14.87
CA ALA A 209 -1.66 11.76 15.10
C ALA A 209 -2.14 12.52 16.35
N VAL A 210 -2.94 13.57 16.18
CA VAL A 210 -3.52 14.37 17.25
C VAL A 210 -5.02 14.08 17.34
N SER A 211 -5.44 13.55 18.50
CA SER A 211 -6.86 13.35 18.82
C SER A 211 -7.57 14.70 19.02
N ILE A 212 -8.75 14.83 18.42
CA ILE A 212 -9.60 16.02 18.49
C ILE A 212 -11.06 15.59 18.71
N PRO A 213 -11.94 16.47 19.23
CA PRO A 213 -13.36 16.16 19.30
C PRO A 213 -13.91 15.78 17.92
N GLY A 214 -14.50 14.59 17.81
CA GLY A 214 -15.08 14.06 16.58
C GLY A 214 -14.12 13.29 15.66
N GLY A 215 -12.82 13.16 15.98
CA GLY A 215 -11.91 12.35 15.16
C GLY A 215 -10.42 12.54 15.45
N LEU A 216 -9.64 12.42 14.38
CA LEU A 216 -8.18 12.51 14.39
C LEU A 216 -7.73 13.43 13.26
N ILE A 217 -6.71 14.26 13.52
CA ILE A 217 -6.01 15.01 12.49
C ILE A 217 -4.50 14.78 12.63
N THR A 218 -3.78 14.78 11.51
CA THR A 218 -2.35 14.44 11.47
C THR A 218 -1.54 15.62 10.94
N PRO A 219 -1.28 16.66 11.76
CA PRO A 219 -0.32 17.70 11.38
C PRO A 219 1.06 17.11 11.10
N ILE A 220 1.82 17.76 10.23
CA ILE A 220 3.10 17.27 9.71
C ILE A 220 4.23 18.20 10.15
N ILE A 221 5.21 17.65 10.86
CA ILE A 221 6.50 18.31 11.10
C ILE A 221 7.34 18.10 9.85
N ARG A 222 7.47 19.15 9.02
CA ARG A 222 8.25 19.10 7.78
C ARG A 222 9.74 19.05 8.05
N GLN A 223 10.49 18.28 7.27
CA GLN A 223 11.95 18.19 7.35
C GLN A 223 12.45 17.99 8.80
N ALA A 224 11.80 17.10 9.53
CA ALA A 224 12.12 16.82 10.94
C ALA A 224 13.57 16.30 11.10
N ASP A 225 14.16 15.77 10.03
CA ASP A 225 15.54 15.31 9.98
C ASP A 225 16.56 16.41 10.27
N ILE A 226 16.33 17.64 9.82
CA ILE A 226 17.29 18.75 9.98
C ILE A 226 16.93 19.71 11.12
N LYS A 227 15.72 19.62 11.67
CA LYS A 227 15.27 20.51 12.76
C LYS A 227 15.90 20.13 14.10
N THR A 228 16.16 21.12 14.93
CA THR A 228 16.55 20.88 16.33
C THR A 228 15.36 20.33 17.14
N LEU A 229 15.63 19.68 18.27
CA LEU A 229 14.57 19.21 19.18
C LEU A 229 13.68 20.36 19.68
N SER A 230 14.27 21.54 19.96
CA SER A 230 13.52 22.72 20.40
C SER A 230 12.58 23.25 19.31
N ALA A 231 13.01 23.26 18.04
CA ALA A 231 12.17 23.64 16.92
C ALA A 231 11.00 22.66 16.74
N ILE A 232 11.27 21.35 16.77
CA ILE A 232 10.23 20.31 16.70
C ILE A 232 9.22 20.47 17.84
N SER A 233 9.69 20.66 19.07
CA SER A 233 8.82 20.80 20.25
C SER A 233 7.89 22.01 20.16
N ASN A 234 8.43 23.16 19.76
CA ASN A 234 7.63 24.39 19.63
C ASN A 234 6.62 24.30 18.48
N GLU A 235 7.02 23.76 17.33
CA GLU A 235 6.14 23.55 16.18
C GLU A 235 5.04 22.53 16.49
N MET A 236 5.39 21.42 17.15
CA MET A 236 4.42 20.40 17.55
C MET A 236 3.41 20.96 18.56
N LYS A 237 3.85 21.80 19.50
CA LYS A 237 2.96 22.46 20.46
C LYS A 237 1.97 23.40 19.77
N ASP A 238 2.43 24.19 18.80
CA ASP A 238 1.56 25.07 18.01
C ASP A 238 0.57 24.27 17.15
N LEU A 239 1.08 23.30 16.37
CA LEU A 239 0.26 22.45 15.51
C LEU A 239 -0.78 21.66 16.31
N ALA A 240 -0.43 21.12 17.47
CA ALA A 240 -1.39 20.43 18.35
C ALA A 240 -2.46 21.38 18.89
N GLY A 241 -2.09 22.62 19.26
CA GLY A 241 -3.05 23.64 19.70
C GLY A 241 -4.04 24.01 18.59
N ARG A 242 -3.54 24.25 17.38
CA ARG A 242 -4.37 24.58 16.22
C ARG A 242 -5.17 23.38 15.71
N ALA A 243 -4.65 22.16 15.81
CA ALA A 243 -5.38 20.91 15.52
C ALA A 243 -6.64 20.81 16.38
N ARG A 244 -6.49 20.93 17.71
CA ARG A 244 -7.60 20.84 18.67
C ARG A 244 -8.68 21.89 18.46
N THR A 245 -8.29 23.07 17.98
CA THR A 245 -9.20 24.18 17.66
C THR A 245 -9.65 24.20 16.20
N ARG A 246 -9.29 23.18 15.40
CA ARG A 246 -9.63 23.04 13.97
C ARG A 246 -9.17 24.22 13.10
N LYS A 247 -8.01 24.79 13.43
CA LYS A 247 -7.39 25.96 12.74
C LYS A 247 -6.15 25.59 11.92
N LEU A 248 -5.94 24.30 11.63
CA LEU A 248 -4.88 23.88 10.72
C LEU A 248 -5.29 24.17 9.27
N LYS A 249 -4.33 24.64 8.49
CA LYS A 249 -4.45 24.78 7.04
C LYS A 249 -4.23 23.43 6.35
N PRO A 250 -4.86 23.17 5.20
CA PRO A 250 -4.72 21.91 4.46
C PRO A 250 -3.28 21.42 4.25
N GLU A 251 -2.38 22.32 3.88
CA GLU A 251 -0.96 22.04 3.63
C GLU A 251 -0.18 21.54 4.86
N GLU A 252 -0.72 21.77 6.06
CA GLU A 252 -0.11 21.35 7.33
C GLU A 252 -0.44 19.91 7.71
N TYR A 253 -1.42 19.26 7.06
CA TYR A 253 -1.83 17.89 7.34
C TYR A 253 -2.02 17.02 6.08
N GLN A 254 -1.56 17.50 4.92
CA GLN A 254 -1.58 16.76 3.65
C GLN A 254 -0.17 16.45 3.15
N GLY A 255 0.04 15.26 2.60
CA GLY A 255 1.36 14.76 2.24
C GLY A 255 2.04 14.11 3.44
N GLY A 256 3.36 14.29 3.56
CA GLY A 256 4.17 13.61 4.58
C GLY A 256 4.71 12.28 4.09
N THR A 257 5.63 11.70 4.84
CA THR A 257 6.32 10.45 4.47
C THR A 257 5.97 9.30 5.41
N THR A 258 5.84 9.62 6.69
CA THR A 258 5.53 8.70 7.78
C THR A 258 4.65 9.40 8.81
N ALA A 259 4.16 8.67 9.81
CA ALA A 259 3.53 9.26 10.98
C ALA A 259 3.92 8.60 12.30
N VAL A 260 3.72 9.32 13.40
CA VAL A 260 3.77 8.81 14.77
C VAL A 260 2.37 8.89 15.37
N SER A 261 1.95 7.81 16.04
CA SER A 261 0.76 7.77 16.88
C SER A 261 1.16 7.30 18.26
N ASN A 262 0.94 8.12 19.28
CA ASN A 262 1.37 7.82 20.64
C ASN A 262 0.16 7.72 21.57
N LEU A 263 -0.08 6.52 22.10
CA LEU A 263 -1.14 6.24 23.07
C LEU A 263 -0.59 5.87 24.45
N GLY A 264 0.71 6.03 24.68
CA GLY A 264 1.34 5.73 25.96
C GLY A 264 0.80 6.57 27.12
N MET A 265 0.32 7.79 26.85
CA MET A 265 -0.36 8.62 27.86
C MET A 265 -1.68 8.04 28.37
N PHE A 266 -2.27 7.06 27.65
CA PHE A 266 -3.47 6.35 28.05
C PHE A 266 -3.17 4.98 28.69
N GLY A 267 -1.89 4.66 28.93
CA GLY A 267 -1.47 3.36 29.49
C GLY A 267 -1.53 2.20 28.50
N VAL A 268 -1.69 2.47 27.20
CA VAL A 268 -1.69 1.42 26.17
C VAL A 268 -0.26 0.87 26.03
N LYS A 269 -0.08 -0.41 26.32
CA LYS A 269 1.23 -1.08 26.21
C LYS A 269 1.72 -1.15 24.77
N ASP A 270 0.88 -1.64 23.87
CA ASP A 270 1.16 -1.75 22.44
C ASP A 270 -0.14 -1.65 21.63
N PHE A 271 -0.02 -1.21 20.38
CA PHE A 271 -1.11 -1.22 19.40
C PHE A 271 -0.55 -1.13 17.99
N SER A 272 -1.35 -1.54 17.00
CA SER A 272 -1.04 -1.38 15.58
C SER A 272 -1.87 -0.27 14.97
N ALA A 273 -1.23 0.74 14.40
CA ALA A 273 -1.92 1.85 13.77
C ALA A 273 -2.23 1.57 12.29
N VAL A 274 -3.32 2.14 11.78
CA VAL A 274 -3.62 2.12 10.34
C VAL A 274 -2.86 3.25 9.66
N ILE A 275 -2.17 2.94 8.57
CA ILE A 275 -1.45 3.93 7.75
C ILE A 275 -2.46 4.91 7.17
N ASN A 276 -2.13 6.20 7.22
CA ASN A 276 -2.88 7.25 6.53
C ASN A 276 -2.14 7.61 5.23
N PRO A 277 -2.69 7.27 4.04
CA PRO A 277 -2.07 7.65 2.78
C PRO A 277 -1.83 9.17 2.67
N PRO A 278 -0.72 9.63 2.07
CA PRO A 278 0.25 8.87 1.26
C PRO A 278 1.46 8.31 2.03
N HIS A 279 1.40 8.23 3.36
CA HIS A 279 2.50 7.68 4.16
C HIS A 279 2.73 6.20 3.81
N ALA A 280 3.98 5.75 3.78
CA ALA A 280 4.29 4.32 3.67
C ALA A 280 4.38 3.62 5.02
N THR A 281 4.56 4.38 6.11
CA THR A 281 4.72 3.83 7.45
C THR A 281 4.02 4.67 8.52
N ILE A 282 3.67 4.04 9.64
CA ILE A 282 3.23 4.70 10.87
C ILE A 282 3.80 3.98 12.08
N LEU A 283 4.42 4.73 13.00
CA LEU A 283 4.96 4.22 14.25
C LEU A 283 3.95 4.42 15.38
N ALA A 284 3.43 3.32 15.90
CA ALA A 284 2.61 3.29 17.10
C ALA A 284 3.51 3.19 18.34
N VAL A 285 3.31 4.10 19.30
CA VAL A 285 4.13 4.24 20.50
C VAL A 285 3.28 3.96 21.73
N GLY A 286 3.67 2.92 22.48
CA GLY A 286 3.04 2.52 23.72
C GLY A 286 3.53 3.31 24.94
N ALA A 287 3.08 2.88 26.11
CA ALA A 287 3.51 3.43 27.39
C ALA A 287 4.97 3.08 27.68
N GLY A 288 5.70 4.03 28.25
CA GLY A 288 6.95 3.75 28.93
C GLY A 288 6.63 3.26 30.33
N GLU A 289 7.02 2.03 30.67
CA GLU A 289 6.74 1.41 31.96
C GLU A 289 8.00 0.72 32.52
N GLU A 290 8.10 0.63 33.84
CA GLU A 290 9.17 -0.13 34.48
C GLU A 290 8.98 -1.63 34.25
N ARG A 291 9.99 -2.28 33.68
CA ARG A 291 10.01 -3.74 33.47
C ARG A 291 11.28 -4.36 34.05
N ALA A 292 11.16 -5.58 34.54
CA ALA A 292 12.31 -6.43 34.85
C ALA A 292 12.94 -6.92 33.53
N VAL A 293 14.18 -6.53 33.28
CA VAL A 293 14.94 -6.88 32.07
C VAL A 293 16.29 -7.50 32.45
N VAL A 294 16.80 -8.41 31.62
CA VAL A 294 18.13 -8.99 31.83
C VAL A 294 19.17 -8.09 31.17
N LYS A 295 20.08 -7.52 31.96
CA LYS A 295 21.21 -6.71 31.49
C LYS A 295 22.50 -7.27 32.05
N GLY A 296 23.37 -7.81 31.19
CA GLY A 296 24.66 -8.38 31.60
C GLY A 296 24.53 -9.63 32.48
N GLY A 297 23.45 -10.42 32.31
CA GLY A 297 23.18 -11.62 33.12
C GLY A 297 22.42 -11.37 34.42
N GLU A 298 22.15 -10.10 34.78
CA GLU A 298 21.42 -9.73 35.99
C GLU A 298 20.02 -9.19 35.66
N ILE A 299 19.04 -9.46 36.52
CA ILE A 299 17.71 -8.84 36.44
C ILE A 299 17.82 -7.41 36.97
N LYS A 300 17.48 -6.42 36.13
CA LYS A 300 17.44 -4.99 36.47
C LYS A 300 16.08 -4.41 36.11
N ILE A 301 15.68 -3.36 36.81
CA ILE A 301 14.53 -2.55 36.43
C ILE A 301 15.00 -1.56 35.37
N ALA A 302 14.24 -1.40 34.29
CA ALA A 302 14.45 -0.40 33.27
C ALA A 302 13.11 0.16 32.79
N ASN A 303 13.07 1.43 32.37
CA ASN A 303 11.91 1.97 31.67
C ASN A 303 11.92 1.45 30.23
N VAL A 304 10.89 0.69 29.86
CA VAL A 304 10.76 0.09 28.54
C VAL A 304 9.54 0.65 27.82
N MET A 305 9.73 1.04 26.56
CA MET A 305 8.68 1.51 25.66
C MET A 305 8.57 0.56 24.48
N SER A 306 7.40 -0.06 24.31
CA SER A 306 7.09 -0.87 23.13
C SER A 306 6.67 0.04 21.97
N VAL A 307 7.24 -0.19 20.79
CA VAL A 307 6.84 0.49 19.55
C VAL A 307 6.47 -0.52 18.48
N THR A 308 5.42 -0.23 17.72
CA THR A 308 4.98 -1.05 16.59
C THR A 308 4.98 -0.23 15.32
N LEU A 309 5.83 -0.60 14.36
CA LEU A 309 5.85 -0.01 13.03
C LEU A 309 4.86 -0.77 12.13
N SER A 310 3.89 -0.05 11.59
CA SER A 310 3.05 -0.55 10.51
C SER A 310 3.62 -0.06 9.17
N THR A 311 3.77 -0.96 8.20
CA THR A 311 4.33 -0.65 6.88
C THR A 311 3.37 -1.03 5.75
N ASP A 312 3.42 -0.28 4.66
CA ASP A 312 2.93 -0.75 3.36
C ASP A 312 3.94 -1.77 2.83
N HIS A 313 3.59 -3.06 2.89
CA HIS A 313 4.53 -4.14 2.55
C HIS A 313 4.93 -4.14 1.06
N ARG A 314 4.26 -3.35 0.19
CA ARG A 314 4.71 -3.13 -1.20
C ARG A 314 5.93 -2.22 -1.26
N ALA A 315 6.01 -1.26 -0.34
CA ALA A 315 7.05 -0.23 -0.27
C ALA A 315 8.18 -0.59 0.70
N VAL A 316 7.83 -1.16 1.85
CA VAL A 316 8.76 -1.48 2.93
C VAL A 316 8.48 -2.90 3.41
N ASP A 317 9.34 -3.82 3.00
CA ASP A 317 9.29 -5.22 3.41
C ASP A 317 9.75 -5.44 4.86
N GLY A 318 9.70 -6.70 5.32
CA GLY A 318 10.05 -7.04 6.69
C GLY A 318 11.51 -6.78 7.07
N ALA A 319 12.45 -6.95 6.14
CA ALA A 319 13.87 -6.72 6.41
C ALA A 319 14.15 -5.21 6.50
N LEU A 320 13.67 -4.44 5.52
CA LEU A 320 13.81 -2.99 5.49
C LEU A 320 13.09 -2.32 6.67
N GLY A 321 11.90 -2.82 7.03
CA GLY A 321 11.17 -2.38 8.22
C GLY A 321 11.93 -2.66 9.52
N ALA A 322 12.60 -3.81 9.62
CA ALA A 322 13.43 -4.16 10.77
C ALA A 322 14.69 -3.29 10.86
N GLU A 323 15.33 -2.99 9.73
CA GLU A 323 16.46 -2.06 9.66
C GLU A 323 16.07 -0.65 10.12
N LEU A 324 14.92 -0.13 9.64
CA LEU A 324 14.39 1.16 10.08
C LEU A 324 14.13 1.18 11.59
N LEU A 325 13.49 0.14 12.12
CA LEU A 325 13.21 0.02 13.54
C LEU A 325 14.49 -0.11 14.38
N ALA A 326 15.50 -0.84 13.89
CA ALA A 326 16.80 -0.92 14.56
C ALA A 326 17.52 0.43 14.60
N ALA A 327 17.47 1.19 13.50
CA ALA A 327 18.01 2.55 13.46
C ALA A 327 17.27 3.48 14.42
N PHE A 328 15.94 3.39 14.49
CA PHE A 328 15.11 4.12 15.44
C PHE A 328 15.49 3.77 16.90
N LYS A 329 15.53 2.47 17.24
CA LYS A 329 15.92 1.99 18.57
C LYS A 329 17.29 2.51 18.98
N ARG A 330 18.27 2.52 18.07
CA ARG A 330 19.61 3.07 18.32
C ARG A 330 19.55 4.53 18.77
N TYR A 331 18.75 5.37 18.11
CA TYR A 331 18.59 6.78 18.50
C TYR A 331 17.83 6.93 19.82
N ILE A 332 16.82 6.10 20.09
CA ILE A 332 16.09 6.14 21.36
C ILE A 332 16.98 5.74 22.54
N GLU A 333 17.75 4.66 22.40
CA GLU A 333 18.62 4.13 23.46
C GLU A 333 19.91 4.93 23.62
N ASN A 334 20.35 5.64 22.57
CA ASN A 334 21.54 6.49 22.57
C ASN A 334 21.21 7.92 22.10
N PRO A 335 20.43 8.68 22.90
CA PRO A 335 19.77 9.90 22.43
C PRO A 335 20.71 11.08 22.20
N MET A 336 21.94 11.02 22.70
CA MET A 336 23.00 12.00 22.38
C MET A 336 23.28 12.06 20.87
N GLY A 337 23.14 10.94 20.15
CA GLY A 337 23.31 10.88 18.70
C GLY A 337 22.25 11.65 17.91
N MET A 338 21.19 12.16 18.56
CA MET A 338 20.20 13.04 17.92
C MET A 338 20.62 14.53 17.89
N LEU A 339 21.67 14.89 18.63
CA LEU A 339 22.11 16.28 18.82
C LEU A 339 23.28 16.70 17.91
N VAL A 340 23.95 15.74 17.27
CA VAL A 340 25.16 15.91 16.46
C VAL A 340 24.94 15.50 15.01
#